data_AF-G5B3W3-F1
#
_entry.id   AF-G5B3W3-F1
#
_cell.length_a   1.000
_cell.length_b   1.000
_cell.length_c   1.000
_cell.angle_alpha   90.00
_cell.angle_beta   90.00
_cell.angle_gamma   90.00
#
_symmetry.space_group_name_H-M   'P 1'
#
loop_
_entity.id
_entity.type
_entity.pdbx_description
1 polymer ?
#
loop_
_entity_poly.entity_id
_entity_poly.type
_entity_poly.pdbx_seq_one_letter_code
_entity_poly.pdbx_strand_id
1 'polypeptide(L)'
;MIWTGDSPPHVPVPELSTDAVVKDQLPIATSQVYDAVANLWKAWLDEEALSTLRKAGFYSQKVPGNPNLRIVSLNTNLYYGPNAVTLNQTDPAHQFEWLENTLTSSQQNKEKVDPIDQFYGHMHRDSLMVLSDGEGRPVSSLFVSPAVTPVRNVLEKETNNPGVRLFQYNPGDYTLLDMLQYYLNLTEANLKGESNWKLEYSLTQTYGVGDLRPQSLYGLAKQFATPDSKQFVKYYNYFFVSYDSSVVCDEKCKALQICAIMNLDRASYSGCLQQHLGERRP
;
A
#
# COMPACT_ATOMS: atom_id res chain seq x y z
N MET A 1 9.32 -6.87 -5.34
CA MET A 1 8.09 -6.08 -5.20
C MET A 1 7.11 -6.85 -4.33
N ILE A 2 6.68 -6.27 -3.21
CA ILE A 2 5.63 -6.86 -2.36
C ILE A 2 4.32 -6.14 -2.66
N TRP A 3 3.27 -6.88 -3.01
CA TRP A 3 1.92 -6.37 -3.19
C TRP A 3 0.96 -7.02 -2.21
N THR A 4 0.09 -6.22 -1.61
CA THR A 4 -0.99 -6.73 -0.78
C THR A 4 -2.30 -6.04 -1.15
N GLY A 5 -3.37 -6.83 -1.24
CA GLY A 5 -4.72 -6.35 -1.55
C GLY A 5 -5.75 -7.04 -0.68
N ASP A 6 -6.78 -6.30 -0.27
CA ASP A 6 -7.83 -6.81 0.63
C ASP A 6 -8.67 -7.91 0.01
N SER A 7 -8.72 -7.98 -1.31
CA SER A 7 -9.49 -8.99 -2.03
C SER A 7 -9.06 -8.99 -3.50
N PRO A 8 -9.15 -10.14 -4.20
CA PRO A 8 -8.99 -10.18 -5.64
C PRO A 8 -10.16 -9.42 -6.28
N PRO A 9 -9.93 -8.23 -6.88
CA PRO A 9 -10.93 -7.66 -7.77
C PRO A 9 -11.11 -8.63 -8.94
N HIS A 10 -12.29 -8.69 -9.53
CA HIS A 10 -12.63 -9.45 -10.75
C HIS A 10 -13.18 -10.87 -10.61
N VAL A 11 -13.43 -11.39 -9.41
CA VAL A 11 -14.28 -12.59 -9.27
C VAL A 11 -15.76 -12.15 -9.27
N PRO A 12 -16.65 -12.78 -10.05
CA PRO A 12 -18.07 -12.41 -10.10
C PRO A 12 -18.69 -12.39 -8.69
N VAL A 13 -19.57 -11.42 -8.40
CA VAL A 13 -20.25 -11.30 -7.09
C VAL A 13 -20.85 -12.63 -6.58
N PRO A 14 -21.45 -13.51 -7.41
CA PRO A 14 -21.94 -14.82 -6.96
C PRO A 14 -20.86 -15.80 -6.48
N GLU A 15 -19.61 -15.62 -6.93
CA GLU A 15 -18.45 -16.45 -6.56
C GLU A 15 -17.62 -15.79 -5.42
N LEU A 16 -17.68 -14.46 -5.29
CA LEU A 16 -17.11 -13.71 -4.15
C LEU A 16 -18.00 -13.66 -2.91
N SER A 17 -19.31 -13.90 -3.04
CA SER A 17 -20.27 -13.82 -1.93
C SER A 17 -20.10 -14.91 -0.88
N THR A 18 -18.91 -15.49 -0.75
CA THR A 18 -18.59 -16.27 0.43
C THR A 18 -18.54 -15.32 1.62
N ASP A 19 -19.24 -15.70 2.69
CA ASP A 19 -19.21 -15.00 3.98
C ASP A 19 -17.77 -14.67 4.45
N ALA A 20 -16.78 -15.47 4.03
CA ALA A 20 -15.37 -15.27 4.36
C ALA A 20 -14.79 -13.95 3.84
N VAL A 21 -15.04 -13.58 2.58
CA VAL A 21 -14.50 -12.33 1.99
C VAL A 21 -15.24 -11.11 2.54
N VAL A 22 -16.56 -11.22 2.70
CA VAL A 22 -17.40 -10.11 3.19
C VAL A 22 -17.22 -9.83 4.67
N LYS A 23 -16.85 -10.84 5.47
CA LYS A 23 -16.67 -10.73 6.93
C LYS A 23 -15.21 -10.68 7.34
N ASP A 24 -14.28 -10.54 6.40
CA ASP A 24 -12.82 -10.55 6.64
C ASP A 24 -12.30 -11.82 7.34
N GLN A 25 -12.92 -12.98 7.09
CA GLN A 25 -12.61 -14.27 7.69
C GLN A 25 -11.84 -15.17 6.71
N LEU A 26 -10.71 -14.69 6.18
CA LEU A 26 -9.92 -15.45 5.21
C LEU A 26 -9.23 -16.65 5.88
N PRO A 27 -9.37 -17.88 5.32
CA PRO A 27 -8.85 -19.09 5.94
C PRO A 27 -7.34 -19.29 5.71
N ILE A 28 -6.73 -20.09 6.59
CA ILE A 28 -5.30 -20.47 6.53
C ILE A 28 -5.00 -21.68 5.64
N ALA A 29 -6.02 -22.25 5.01
CA ALA A 29 -5.94 -23.42 4.17
C ALA A 29 -6.81 -23.22 2.92
N THR A 30 -6.76 -24.19 1.99
CA THR A 30 -7.48 -24.10 0.73
C THR A 30 -8.96 -23.80 0.94
N SER A 31 -9.53 -23.01 0.04
CA SER A 31 -10.91 -22.60 0.08
C SER A 31 -11.47 -22.47 -1.34
N GLN A 32 -12.80 -22.52 -1.46
CA GLN A 32 -13.47 -22.32 -2.74
C GLN A 32 -13.11 -20.97 -3.38
N VAL A 33 -12.89 -19.94 -2.57
CA VAL A 33 -12.46 -18.62 -3.04
C VAL A 33 -11.06 -18.69 -3.64
N TYR A 34 -10.09 -19.25 -2.91
CA TYR A 34 -8.72 -19.37 -3.40
C TYR A 34 -8.65 -20.21 -4.68
N ASP A 35 -9.43 -21.29 -4.76
CA ASP A 35 -9.53 -22.11 -5.96
C ASP A 35 -10.16 -21.38 -7.16
N ALA A 36 -11.23 -20.62 -6.93
CA ALA A 36 -11.90 -19.83 -7.97
C ALA A 36 -10.97 -18.73 -8.50
N VAL A 37 -10.29 -18.00 -7.61
CA VAL A 37 -9.34 -16.94 -7.97
C VAL A 37 -8.17 -17.52 -8.75
N ALA A 38 -7.60 -18.64 -8.30
CA ALA A 38 -6.52 -19.31 -9.03
C ALA A 38 -6.97 -19.80 -10.42
N ASN A 39 -8.22 -20.24 -10.59
CA ASN A 39 -8.75 -20.58 -11.91
C ASN A 39 -8.86 -19.34 -12.81
N LEU A 40 -9.36 -18.23 -12.28
CA LEU A 40 -9.50 -16.98 -13.03
C LEU A 40 -8.14 -16.39 -13.44
N TRP A 41 -7.13 -16.51 -12.59
CA TRP A 41 -5.80 -15.94 -12.81
C TRP A 41 -4.82 -16.90 -13.50
N LYS A 42 -5.27 -18.09 -13.90
CA LYS A 42 -4.45 -19.11 -14.55
C LYS A 42 -3.69 -18.62 -15.79
N ALA A 43 -4.24 -17.64 -16.50
CA ALA A 43 -3.59 -17.06 -17.68
C ALA A 43 -2.34 -16.22 -17.37
N TRP A 44 -2.17 -15.79 -16.11
CA TRP A 44 -1.10 -14.86 -15.71
C TRP A 44 -0.08 -15.46 -14.76
N LEU A 45 -0.38 -16.62 -14.18
CA LEU A 45 0.41 -17.26 -13.12
C LEU A 45 0.93 -18.61 -13.57
N ASP A 46 2.17 -18.93 -13.18
CA ASP A 46 2.74 -20.26 -13.34
C ASP A 46 2.17 -21.27 -12.33
N GLU A 47 2.46 -22.55 -12.54
CA GLU A 47 1.91 -23.63 -11.72
C GLU A 47 2.36 -23.56 -10.25
N GLU A 48 3.53 -22.98 -9.96
CA GLU A 48 4.02 -22.80 -8.58
C GLU A 48 3.24 -21.68 -7.87
N ALA A 49 3.04 -20.56 -8.56
CA ALA A 49 2.21 -19.45 -8.10
C ALA A 49 0.76 -19.90 -7.88
N LEU A 50 0.19 -20.66 -8.82
CA LEU A 50 -1.16 -21.20 -8.70
C LEU A 50 -1.29 -22.18 -7.52
N SER A 51 -0.28 -23.03 -7.29
CA SER A 51 -0.27 -23.98 -6.17
C SER A 51 -0.31 -23.28 -4.81
N THR A 52 0.49 -22.22 -4.63
CA THR A 52 0.52 -21.43 -3.39
C THR A 52 -0.75 -20.59 -3.22
N LEU A 53 -1.23 -19.98 -4.31
CA LEU A 53 -2.47 -19.21 -4.32
C LEU A 53 -3.68 -20.06 -3.88
N ARG A 54 -3.83 -21.27 -4.41
CA ARG A 54 -4.90 -22.20 -4.01
C ARG A 54 -4.84 -22.59 -2.54
N LYS A 55 -3.62 -22.77 -2.02
CA LYS A 55 -3.41 -23.20 -0.63
C LYS A 55 -3.80 -22.12 0.37
N ALA A 56 -3.45 -20.86 0.12
CA ALA A 56 -3.55 -19.84 1.18
C ALA A 56 -3.70 -18.39 0.69
N GLY A 57 -3.95 -18.16 -0.60
CA GLY A 57 -4.24 -16.83 -1.12
C GLY A 57 -3.02 -15.95 -1.41
N PHE A 58 -1.79 -16.47 -1.27
CA PHE A 58 -0.54 -15.75 -1.57
C PHE A 58 0.30 -16.50 -2.60
N TYR A 59 1.17 -15.80 -3.32
CA TYR A 59 2.04 -16.40 -4.34
C TYR A 59 3.24 -15.50 -4.67
N SER A 60 4.21 -16.04 -5.40
CA SER A 60 5.24 -15.23 -6.06
C SER A 60 5.34 -15.58 -7.53
N GLN A 61 5.69 -14.61 -8.37
CA GLN A 61 5.74 -14.77 -9.83
C GLN A 61 6.89 -13.94 -10.40
N LYS A 62 7.70 -14.54 -11.29
CA LYS A 62 8.65 -13.79 -12.12
C LYS A 62 7.89 -13.02 -13.20
N VAL A 63 8.26 -11.76 -13.42
CA VAL A 63 7.60 -10.91 -14.42
C VAL A 63 7.95 -11.40 -15.82
N PRO A 64 6.96 -11.71 -16.69
CA PRO A 64 7.22 -12.07 -18.08
C PRO A 64 8.02 -10.98 -18.79
N GLY A 65 9.08 -11.37 -19.49
CA GLY A 65 10.00 -10.44 -20.15
C GLY A 65 11.05 -9.79 -19.25
N ASN A 66 10.92 -9.91 -17.92
CA ASN A 66 11.87 -9.40 -16.93
C ASN A 66 12.18 -10.47 -15.86
N PRO A 67 12.94 -11.54 -16.21
CA PRO A 67 13.09 -12.72 -15.34
C PRO A 67 13.84 -12.45 -14.02
N ASN A 68 14.53 -11.31 -13.92
CA ASN A 68 15.22 -10.89 -12.69
C ASN A 68 14.31 -10.05 -11.78
N LEU A 69 13.07 -9.76 -12.17
CA LEU A 69 12.08 -9.10 -11.33
C LEU A 69 11.04 -10.12 -10.87
N ARG A 70 10.87 -10.24 -9.56
CA ARG A 70 9.82 -11.08 -8.96
C ARG A 70 8.82 -10.24 -8.15
N ILE A 71 7.56 -10.52 -8.37
CA ILE A 71 6.41 -10.03 -7.61
C ILE A 71 6.12 -11.06 -6.52
N VAL A 72 5.90 -10.57 -5.30
CA VAL A 72 5.47 -11.33 -4.14
C VAL A 72 4.11 -10.77 -3.72
N SER A 73 3.05 -11.54 -3.94
CA SER A 73 1.69 -11.18 -3.57
C SER A 73 1.35 -11.82 -2.23
N LEU A 74 1.27 -11.01 -1.17
CA LEU A 74 0.95 -11.48 0.17
C LEU A 74 -0.55 -11.48 0.41
N ASN A 75 -1.01 -12.38 1.29
CA ASN A 75 -2.35 -12.36 1.83
C ASN A 75 -2.31 -11.76 3.24
N THR A 76 -2.25 -10.43 3.32
CA THR A 76 -2.17 -9.72 4.61
C THR A 76 -3.48 -9.71 5.39
N ASN A 77 -4.59 -10.13 4.78
CA ASN A 77 -5.86 -10.29 5.48
C ASN A 77 -5.79 -11.37 6.57
N LEU A 78 -4.83 -12.29 6.50
CA LEU A 78 -4.53 -13.23 7.57
C LEU A 78 -4.05 -12.52 8.86
N TYR A 79 -3.55 -11.30 8.75
CA TYR A 79 -3.05 -10.50 9.87
C TYR A 79 -3.99 -9.35 10.27
N TYR A 80 -5.15 -9.27 9.62
CA TYR A 80 -6.12 -8.22 9.91
C TYR A 80 -6.82 -8.49 11.25
N GLY A 81 -6.89 -7.48 12.11
CA GLY A 81 -7.38 -7.64 13.50
C GLY A 81 -8.78 -8.28 13.63
N PRO A 82 -9.75 -7.93 12.76
CA PRO A 82 -11.06 -8.58 12.70
C PRO A 82 -11.08 -10.05 12.24
N ASN A 83 -10.00 -10.59 11.66
CA ASN A 83 -9.98 -11.98 11.21
C ASN A 83 -9.87 -12.93 12.41
N ALA A 84 -10.99 -13.54 12.82
CA ALA A 84 -11.02 -14.43 13.96
C ALA A 84 -10.42 -15.81 13.65
N VAL A 85 -10.28 -16.17 12.37
CA VAL A 85 -9.72 -17.46 11.92
C VAL A 85 -8.24 -17.59 12.29
N THR A 86 -7.52 -16.48 12.31
CA THR A 86 -6.08 -16.44 12.57
C THR A 86 -5.72 -16.04 14.01
N LEU A 87 -6.72 -15.92 14.89
CA LEU A 87 -6.52 -15.56 16.29
C LEU A 87 -5.55 -16.55 16.97
N ASN A 88 -4.55 -16.00 17.68
CA ASN A 88 -3.48 -16.75 18.37
C ASN A 88 -2.59 -17.63 17.47
N GLN A 89 -2.63 -17.45 16.15
CA GLN A 89 -1.67 -18.09 15.26
C GLN A 89 -0.40 -17.25 15.15
N THR A 90 0.75 -17.90 15.30
CA THR A 90 2.06 -17.23 15.20
C THR A 90 2.47 -16.98 13.74
N ASP A 91 2.13 -17.91 12.85
CA ASP A 91 2.38 -17.80 11.40
C ASP A 91 1.20 -18.43 10.62
N PRO A 92 0.07 -17.71 10.47
CA PRO A 92 -1.09 -18.22 9.75
C PRO A 92 -0.73 -18.60 8.31
N ALA A 93 -1.04 -19.84 7.94
CA ALA A 93 -0.73 -20.46 6.66
C ALA A 93 0.76 -20.57 6.30
N HIS A 94 1.67 -20.48 7.29
CA HIS A 94 3.12 -20.51 7.09
C HIS A 94 3.62 -19.41 6.13
N GLN A 95 2.91 -18.27 6.06
CA GLN A 95 3.20 -17.22 5.09
C GLN A 95 4.50 -16.49 5.43
N PHE A 96 4.85 -16.32 6.71
CA PHE A 96 6.14 -15.73 7.10
C PHE A 96 7.30 -16.67 6.75
N GLU A 97 7.21 -17.95 7.13
CA GLU A 97 8.21 -18.96 6.74
C GLU A 97 8.38 -19.02 5.20
N TRP A 98 7.26 -19.02 4.46
CA TRP A 98 7.28 -18.99 3.00
C TRP A 98 7.92 -17.72 2.44
N LEU A 99 7.62 -16.55 3.02
CA LEU A 99 8.16 -15.27 2.58
C LEU A 99 9.68 -15.23 2.80
N GLU A 100 10.16 -15.62 3.97
CA GLU A 100 11.59 -15.70 4.28
C GLU A 100 12.35 -16.59 3.29
N ASN A 101 11.80 -17.77 2.99
CA ASN A 101 12.36 -18.70 2.00
C ASN A 101 12.36 -18.09 0.59
N THR A 102 11.29 -17.41 0.20
CA THR A 102 11.16 -16.75 -1.11
C THR A 102 12.16 -15.61 -1.27
N LEU A 103 12.33 -14.76 -0.25
CA LEU A 103 13.31 -13.67 -0.24
C LEU A 103 14.74 -14.20 -0.27
N THR A 104 15.03 -15.24 0.53
CA THR A 104 16.36 -15.88 0.57
C THR A 104 16.72 -16.49 -0.79
N SER A 105 15.80 -17.23 -1.41
CA SER A 105 15.98 -17.80 -2.75
C SER A 105 16.21 -16.71 -3.79
N SER A 106 15.46 -15.62 -3.71
CA SER A 106 15.61 -14.48 -4.63
C SER A 106 16.99 -13.84 -4.50
N GLN A 107 17.48 -13.65 -3.26
CA GLN A 107 18.82 -13.14 -2.99
C GLN A 107 19.92 -14.07 -3.54
N GLN A 108 19.80 -15.38 -3.35
CA GLN A 108 20.74 -16.38 -3.89
C GLN A 108 20.77 -16.38 -5.43
N ASN A 109 19.61 -16.24 -6.06
CA ASN A 109 19.46 -16.20 -7.51
C ASN A 109 19.79 -14.83 -8.13
N LYS A 110 20.22 -13.85 -7.31
CA LYS A 110 20.45 -12.45 -7.72
C LYS A 110 19.23 -11.84 -8.42
N GLU A 111 18.04 -12.29 -8.05
CA GLU A 111 16.79 -11.70 -8.46
C GLU A 111 16.60 -10.41 -7.67
N LYS A 112 16.13 -9.36 -8.34
CA LYS A 112 15.69 -8.15 -7.64
C LYS A 112 14.32 -8.45 -7.04
N VAL A 113 14.37 -8.98 -5.82
CA VAL A 113 13.28 -8.93 -4.86
C VAL A 113 13.73 -8.03 -3.75
N ASP A 114 13.98 -6.78 -4.10
CA ASP A 114 14.35 -5.83 -3.08
C ASP A 114 13.08 -5.52 -2.27
N PRO A 115 13.08 -5.73 -0.94
CA PRO A 115 12.04 -5.21 -0.07
C PRO A 115 12.04 -3.67 -0.06
N ILE A 116 12.90 -3.01 -0.84
CA ILE A 116 12.95 -1.54 -0.99
C ILE A 116 11.61 -0.97 -1.46
N ASP A 117 10.80 -1.68 -2.24
CA ASP A 117 9.56 -1.12 -2.78
C ASP A 117 8.35 -2.04 -2.51
N GLN A 118 7.40 -1.51 -1.73
CA GLN A 118 6.21 -2.22 -1.29
C GLN A 118 4.93 -1.43 -1.63
N PHE A 119 3.88 -2.12 -2.06
CA PHE A 119 2.68 -1.51 -2.63
C PHE A 119 1.43 -2.07 -1.95
N TYR A 120 0.60 -1.16 -1.45
CA TYR A 120 -0.55 -1.48 -0.61
C TYR A 120 -1.82 -0.76 -1.11
N GLY A 121 -2.97 -1.28 -0.66
CA GLY A 121 -4.29 -0.66 -0.81
C GLY A 121 -4.96 -0.46 0.56
N HIS A 122 -6.21 -0.91 0.69
CA HIS A 122 -7.06 -0.89 1.90
C HIS A 122 -7.52 0.47 2.38
N MET A 123 -6.58 1.40 2.60
CA MET A 123 -6.88 2.66 3.29
C MET A 123 -7.75 3.62 2.49
N HIS A 124 -7.90 3.40 1.17
CA HIS A 124 -8.56 4.32 0.25
C HIS A 124 -7.96 5.75 0.28
N ARG A 125 -6.67 5.87 0.61
CA ARG A 125 -5.95 7.14 0.74
C ARG A 125 -4.61 7.05 0.05
N ASP A 126 -4.14 8.19 -0.45
CA ASP A 126 -2.78 8.30 -0.98
C ASP A 126 -1.80 8.56 0.16
N SER A 127 -1.02 7.55 0.52
CA SER A 127 -0.05 7.66 1.61
C SER A 127 1.27 7.02 1.23
N LEU A 128 2.34 7.50 1.84
CA LEU A 128 3.67 6.93 1.74
C LEU A 128 4.16 6.57 3.14
N MET A 129 4.94 5.51 3.26
CA MET A 129 5.61 5.16 4.51
C MET A 129 7.06 4.81 4.21
N VAL A 130 7.93 5.01 5.19
CA VAL A 130 9.35 4.67 5.10
C VAL A 130 9.71 3.76 6.26
N LEU A 131 10.05 2.51 5.95
CA LEU A 131 10.58 1.58 6.93
C LEU A 131 12.05 1.92 7.19
N SER A 132 12.38 2.07 8.47
CA SER A 132 13.76 2.22 8.95
C SER A 132 14.24 0.95 9.64
N ASP A 133 15.55 0.69 9.59
CA ASP A 133 16.16 -0.38 10.39
C ASP A 133 16.29 0.01 11.87
N GLY A 134 16.85 -0.91 12.69
CA GLY A 134 17.04 -0.68 14.13
C GLY A 134 18.01 0.45 14.48
N GLU A 135 18.78 0.97 13.53
CA GLU A 135 19.66 2.14 13.68
C GLU A 135 18.97 3.43 13.22
N GLY A 136 17.73 3.36 12.75
CA GLY A 136 16.96 4.48 12.21
C GLY A 136 17.34 4.88 10.79
N ARG A 137 18.04 4.01 10.05
CA ARG A 137 18.36 4.26 8.63
C ARG A 137 17.17 3.84 7.77
N PRO A 138 16.70 4.68 6.83
CA PRO A 138 15.61 4.30 5.94
C PRO A 138 16.07 3.22 4.96
N VAL A 139 15.35 2.10 4.90
CA VAL A 139 15.72 0.90 4.14
C VAL A 139 14.64 0.46 3.13
N SER A 140 13.39 0.90 3.29
CA SER A 140 12.31 0.56 2.35
C SER A 140 11.26 1.66 2.24
N SER A 141 10.77 1.84 1.01
CA SER A 141 9.71 2.74 0.58
C SER A 141 8.41 1.94 0.41
N LEU A 142 7.34 2.42 1.04
CA LEU A 142 6.02 1.79 0.98
C LEU A 142 5.02 2.81 0.43
N PHE A 143 4.19 2.38 -0.52
CA PHE A 143 3.21 3.22 -1.20
C PHE A 143 1.81 2.65 -1.00
N VAL A 144 0.93 3.42 -0.37
CA VAL A 144 -0.48 3.09 -0.21
C VAL A 144 -1.27 3.80 -1.29
N SER A 145 -2.01 3.04 -2.09
CA SER A 145 -2.76 3.57 -3.22
C SER A 145 -4.18 3.93 -2.82
N PRO A 146 -4.73 5.07 -3.30
CA PRO A 146 -6.14 5.38 -3.09
C PRO A 146 -7.01 4.42 -3.88
N ALA A 147 -8.29 4.38 -3.53
CA ALA A 147 -9.26 3.54 -4.20
C ALA A 147 -9.85 4.22 -5.44
N VAL A 148 -10.36 3.39 -6.36
CA VAL A 148 -11.27 3.85 -7.41
C VAL A 148 -12.64 4.19 -6.80
N THR A 149 -13.08 3.44 -5.78
CA THR A 149 -14.35 3.73 -5.12
C THR A 149 -14.23 4.99 -4.23
N PRO A 150 -15.19 5.93 -4.30
CA PRO A 150 -15.26 7.12 -3.45
C PRO A 150 -16.13 6.88 -2.19
N VAL A 151 -16.46 5.62 -1.88
CA VAL A 151 -17.40 5.28 -0.81
C VAL A 151 -16.92 5.83 0.54
N ARG A 152 -17.86 6.38 1.31
CA ARG A 152 -17.65 6.83 2.69
C ARG A 152 -18.86 6.56 3.56
N ASN A 153 -18.63 6.49 4.86
CA ASN A 153 -19.69 6.47 5.84
C ASN A 153 -20.34 7.86 5.96
N VAL A 154 -21.62 7.92 6.35
CA VAL A 154 -22.37 9.18 6.49
C VAL A 154 -21.73 10.11 7.54
N LEU A 155 -21.08 9.53 8.56
CA LEU A 155 -20.41 10.26 9.64
C LEU A 155 -19.03 10.82 9.24
N GLU A 156 -18.43 10.33 8.16
CA GLU A 156 -17.12 10.78 7.69
C GLU A 156 -17.26 12.06 6.88
N LYS A 157 -16.50 13.09 7.25
CA LYS A 157 -16.49 14.37 6.52
C LYS A 157 -15.87 14.20 5.12
N GLU A 158 -14.74 13.51 5.07
CA GLU A 158 -13.89 13.38 3.87
C GLU A 158 -13.96 11.97 3.27
N THR A 159 -13.83 11.90 1.95
CA THR A 159 -13.56 10.66 1.19
C THR A 159 -12.40 10.93 0.22
N ASN A 160 -12.21 10.05 -0.76
CA ASN A 160 -11.30 10.25 -1.88
C ASN A 160 -12.07 10.42 -3.19
N ASN A 161 -11.52 11.20 -4.13
CA ASN A 161 -11.87 10.98 -5.53
C ASN A 161 -11.37 9.60 -6.00
N PRO A 162 -11.98 9.02 -7.05
CA PRO A 162 -11.43 7.86 -7.73
C PRO A 162 -10.00 8.12 -8.19
N GLY A 163 -9.07 7.23 -7.81
CA GLY A 163 -7.65 7.34 -8.14
C GLY A 163 -7.08 6.09 -8.79
N VAL A 164 -6.14 6.27 -9.72
CA VAL A 164 -5.29 5.21 -10.27
C VAL A 164 -3.86 5.75 -10.40
N ARG A 165 -2.84 4.89 -10.29
CA ARG A 165 -1.45 5.34 -10.36
C ARG A 165 -0.58 4.50 -11.27
N LEU A 166 0.49 5.13 -11.76
CA LEU A 166 1.50 4.53 -12.60
C LEU A 166 2.88 4.77 -11.98
N PHE A 167 3.66 3.71 -11.84
CA PHE A 167 5.05 3.79 -11.40
C PHE A 167 6.00 3.69 -12.60
N GLN A 168 7.03 4.52 -12.59
CA GLN A 168 8.15 4.45 -13.51
C GLN A 168 9.34 3.83 -12.77
N TYR A 169 10.05 2.91 -13.41
CA TYR A 169 11.21 2.25 -12.83
C TYR A 169 12.32 2.08 -13.85
N ASN A 170 13.56 1.98 -13.38
CA ASN A 170 14.72 1.72 -14.22
C ASN A 170 14.73 0.23 -14.62
N PRO A 171 14.70 -0.13 -15.93
CA PRO A 171 14.69 -1.53 -16.34
C PRO A 171 16.00 -2.29 -16.02
N GLY A 172 17.10 -1.59 -15.73
CA GLY A 172 18.39 -2.21 -15.42
C GLY A 172 18.48 -2.72 -13.98
N ASP A 173 17.97 -1.96 -13.01
CA ASP A 173 18.08 -2.27 -11.57
C ASP A 173 16.74 -2.25 -10.81
N TYR A 174 15.65 -1.96 -11.51
CA TYR A 174 14.27 -1.89 -11.02
C TYR A 174 14.00 -0.81 -9.96
N THR A 175 14.93 0.14 -9.75
CA THR A 175 14.71 1.28 -8.86
C THR A 175 13.55 2.13 -9.34
N LEU A 176 12.63 2.50 -8.44
CA LEU A 176 11.54 3.42 -8.75
C LEU A 176 12.07 4.84 -9.03
N LEU A 177 11.66 5.38 -10.17
CA LEU A 177 12.05 6.69 -10.67
C LEU A 177 10.99 7.75 -10.34
N ASP A 178 9.71 7.45 -10.57
CA ASP A 178 8.61 8.37 -10.30
C ASP A 178 7.29 7.63 -10.07
N MET A 179 6.32 8.34 -9.50
CA MET A 179 4.93 7.92 -9.38
C MET A 179 4.00 9.00 -9.91
N LEU A 180 3.16 8.62 -10.86
CA LEU A 180 2.15 9.46 -11.48
C LEU A 180 0.78 9.05 -10.92
N GLN A 181 0.19 9.93 -10.13
CA GLN A 181 -1.17 9.75 -9.60
C GLN A 181 -2.16 10.42 -10.56
N TYR A 182 -3.14 9.66 -11.01
CA TYR A 182 -4.26 10.14 -11.80
C TYR A 182 -5.53 10.09 -10.97
N TYR A 183 -6.47 10.97 -11.26
CA TYR A 183 -7.74 11.02 -10.57
C TYR A 183 -8.88 11.44 -11.49
N LEU A 184 -10.09 11.12 -11.06
CA LEU A 184 -11.32 11.63 -11.63
C LEU A 184 -11.97 12.58 -10.63
N ASN A 185 -12.13 13.85 -11.00
CA ASN A 185 -12.98 14.74 -10.19
C ASN A 185 -14.44 14.28 -10.33
N LEU A 186 -14.93 13.56 -9.33
CA LEU A 186 -16.23 12.90 -9.39
C LEU A 186 -17.39 13.90 -9.48
N THR A 187 -17.27 15.03 -8.79
CA THR A 187 -18.26 16.11 -8.85
C THR A 187 -18.36 16.69 -10.25
N GLU A 188 -17.22 17.02 -10.87
CA GLU A 188 -17.16 17.53 -12.25
C GLU A 188 -17.72 16.49 -13.23
N ALA A 189 -17.32 15.22 -13.09
CA ALA A 189 -17.74 14.15 -13.97
C ALA A 189 -19.25 13.92 -13.93
N ASN A 190 -19.86 13.92 -12.74
CA ASN A 190 -21.30 13.75 -12.57
C ASN A 190 -22.09 14.94 -13.10
N LEU A 191 -21.60 16.17 -12.90
CA LEU A 191 -22.26 17.38 -13.40
C LEU A 191 -22.26 17.45 -14.94
N LYS A 192 -21.19 16.97 -15.58
CA LYS A 192 -21.03 16.98 -17.04
C LYS A 192 -21.53 15.71 -17.73
N GLY A 193 -21.68 14.62 -17.00
CA GLY A 193 -21.95 13.30 -17.56
C GLY A 193 -20.78 12.72 -18.37
N GLU A 194 -19.55 13.15 -18.08
CA GLU A 194 -18.34 12.77 -18.82
C GLU A 194 -17.18 12.47 -17.85
N SER A 195 -16.54 11.31 -18.04
CA SER A 195 -15.37 10.91 -17.25
C SER A 195 -14.08 11.51 -17.82
N ASN A 196 -13.59 12.60 -17.23
CA ASN A 196 -12.31 13.21 -17.62
C ASN A 196 -11.22 12.92 -16.57
N TRP A 197 -10.49 11.82 -16.74
CA TRP A 197 -9.35 11.46 -15.90
C TRP A 197 -8.16 12.39 -16.16
N LYS A 198 -7.58 12.93 -15.09
CA LYS A 198 -6.50 13.93 -15.15
C LYS A 198 -5.31 13.44 -14.34
N LEU A 199 -4.11 13.86 -14.75
CA LEU A 199 -2.93 13.74 -13.88
C LEU A 199 -3.18 14.64 -12.66
N GLU A 200 -3.17 14.06 -11.48
CA GLU A 200 -3.26 14.79 -10.22
C GLU A 200 -1.88 15.37 -9.89
N TYR A 201 -0.85 14.51 -9.87
CA TYR A 201 0.52 14.92 -9.66
C TYR A 201 1.55 13.86 -10.11
N SER A 202 2.77 14.33 -10.41
CA SER A 202 3.99 13.52 -10.40
C SER A 202 4.70 13.74 -9.06
N LEU A 203 5.10 12.66 -8.38
CA LEU A 203 5.67 12.72 -7.03
C LEU A 203 6.98 13.52 -7.04
N THR A 204 7.90 13.17 -7.93
CA THR A 204 9.21 13.85 -8.04
C THR A 204 9.06 15.33 -8.37
N GLN A 205 8.21 15.68 -9.34
CA GLN A 205 7.98 17.06 -9.74
C GLN A 205 7.34 17.90 -8.63
N THR A 206 6.38 17.33 -7.91
CA THR A 206 5.57 18.05 -6.92
C THR A 206 6.36 18.36 -5.65
N TYR A 207 7.16 17.39 -5.21
CA TYR A 207 7.92 17.46 -3.97
C TYR A 207 9.39 17.81 -4.16
N GLY A 208 9.88 17.88 -5.41
CA GLY A 208 11.27 18.21 -5.71
C GLY A 208 12.26 17.15 -5.24
N VAL A 209 11.84 15.87 -5.23
CA VAL A 209 12.71 14.74 -4.89
C VAL A 209 13.25 14.10 -6.17
N GLY A 210 14.48 13.59 -6.13
CA GLY A 210 15.15 13.06 -7.33
C GLY A 210 14.75 11.63 -7.72
N ASP A 211 14.19 10.87 -6.77
CA ASP A 211 13.74 9.49 -6.95
C ASP A 211 12.84 9.07 -5.77
N LEU A 212 12.39 7.81 -5.80
CA LEU A 212 11.50 7.22 -4.81
C LEU A 212 12.25 6.33 -3.79
N ARG A 213 13.58 6.46 -3.69
CA ARG A 213 14.38 5.67 -2.74
C ARG A 213 14.06 6.04 -1.29
N PRO A 214 14.31 5.13 -0.33
CA PRO A 214 13.96 5.35 1.07
C PRO A 214 14.58 6.64 1.63
N GLN A 215 15.81 6.98 1.25
CA GLN A 215 16.48 8.20 1.73
C GLN A 215 15.79 9.48 1.21
N SER A 216 15.37 9.49 -0.06
CA SER A 216 14.66 10.62 -0.68
C SER A 216 13.31 10.83 -0.01
N LEU A 217 12.53 9.75 0.18
CA LEU A 217 11.22 9.81 0.82
C LEU A 217 11.31 10.14 2.32
N TYR A 218 12.33 9.64 3.03
CA TYR A 218 12.56 10.00 4.43
C TYR A 218 12.94 11.48 4.57
N GLY A 219 13.74 12.00 3.64
CA GLY A 219 14.04 13.43 3.54
C GLY A 219 12.79 14.28 3.31
N LEU A 220 11.87 13.81 2.44
CA LEU A 220 10.58 14.45 2.24
C LEU A 220 9.70 14.41 3.49
N ALA A 221 9.62 13.27 4.18
CA ALA A 221 8.85 13.15 5.42
C ALA A 221 9.38 14.10 6.52
N LYS A 222 10.70 14.29 6.61
CA LYS A 222 11.30 15.32 7.48
C LYS A 222 10.90 16.74 7.08
N GLN A 223 10.80 17.04 5.78
CA GLN A 223 10.29 18.34 5.31
C GLN A 223 8.81 18.52 5.66
N PHE A 224 8.01 17.46 5.68
CA PHE A 224 6.63 17.55 6.14
C PHE A 224 6.53 17.93 7.62
N ALA A 225 7.44 17.39 8.45
CA ALA A 225 7.46 17.62 9.89
C ALA A 225 7.80 19.07 10.30
N THR A 226 8.39 19.89 9.41
CA THR A 226 8.73 21.28 9.75
C THR A 226 7.46 22.11 10.01
N PRO A 227 7.52 23.13 10.90
CA PRO A 227 6.42 24.09 11.07
C PRO A 227 5.98 24.69 9.72
N ASP A 228 4.67 24.86 9.53
CA ASP A 228 4.06 25.47 8.33
C ASP A 228 4.51 24.88 6.97
N SER A 229 4.89 23.59 6.96
CA SER A 229 5.34 22.90 5.76
C SER A 229 4.29 22.94 4.64
N LYS A 230 4.57 23.72 3.60
CA LYS A 230 3.76 23.75 2.37
C LYS A 230 3.73 22.40 1.66
N GLN A 231 4.79 21.61 1.80
CA GLN A 231 4.85 20.26 1.25
C GLN A 231 3.85 19.33 1.95
N PHE A 232 3.73 19.45 3.28
CA PHE A 232 2.72 18.69 4.03
C PHE A 232 1.29 19.10 3.66
N VAL A 233 1.02 20.40 3.44
CA VAL A 233 -0.31 20.85 2.99
C VAL A 233 -0.69 20.23 1.64
N LYS A 234 0.24 20.20 0.69
CA LYS A 234 0.03 19.50 -0.59
C LYS A 234 -0.22 18.01 -0.38
N TYR A 235 0.63 17.35 0.40
CA TYR A 235 0.48 15.93 0.75
C TYR A 235 -0.90 15.64 1.33
N TYR A 236 -1.37 16.45 2.27
CA TYR A 236 -2.66 16.23 2.92
C TYR A 236 -3.85 16.46 1.98
N ASN A 237 -3.75 17.36 1.00
CA ASN A 237 -4.76 17.46 -0.06
C ASN A 237 -4.76 16.22 -0.96
N TYR A 238 -3.57 15.73 -1.35
CA TYR A 238 -3.44 14.50 -2.16
C TYR A 238 -3.80 13.23 -1.40
N PHE A 239 -3.69 13.21 -0.07
CA PHE A 239 -4.11 12.09 0.77
C PHE A 239 -5.58 11.71 0.52
N PHE A 240 -6.42 12.70 0.23
CA PHE A 240 -7.83 12.54 -0.16
C PHE A 240 -8.06 12.63 -1.68
N VAL A 241 -7.02 12.49 -2.49
CA VAL A 241 -7.10 12.57 -3.96
C VAL A 241 -7.79 13.87 -4.41
N SER A 242 -7.41 14.99 -3.79
CA SER A 242 -7.95 16.32 -4.07
C SER A 242 -9.48 16.39 -3.98
N TYR A 243 -10.08 15.62 -3.08
CA TYR A 243 -11.53 15.61 -2.86
C TYR A 243 -12.05 16.97 -2.35
N ASP A 244 -11.40 17.53 -1.33
CA ASP A 244 -11.71 18.86 -0.78
C ASP A 244 -10.45 19.70 -0.64
N SER A 245 -10.31 20.71 -1.50
CA SER A 245 -9.18 21.65 -1.47
C SER A 245 -9.11 22.52 -0.20
N SER A 246 -10.19 22.58 0.58
CA SER A 246 -10.27 23.33 1.84
C SER A 246 -9.93 22.50 3.07
N VAL A 247 -9.54 21.22 2.89
CA VAL A 247 -9.22 20.34 3.99
C VAL A 247 -8.02 20.87 4.79
N VAL A 248 -8.17 20.93 6.13
CA VAL A 248 -7.13 21.41 7.05
C VAL A 248 -6.77 20.29 8.02
N CYS A 249 -5.47 20.13 8.24
CA CYS A 249 -4.90 19.22 9.23
C CYS A 249 -4.31 20.05 10.36
N ASP A 250 -4.91 19.97 11.55
CA ASP A 250 -4.37 20.61 12.74
C ASP A 250 -3.05 19.95 13.21
N GLU A 251 -2.44 20.49 14.27
CA GLU A 251 -1.16 19.97 14.79
C GLU A 251 -1.25 18.49 15.18
N LYS A 252 -2.38 18.06 15.75
CA LYS A 252 -2.59 16.67 16.17
C LYS A 252 -2.71 15.75 14.97
N CYS A 253 -3.51 16.13 13.98
CA CYS A 253 -3.64 15.45 12.71
C CYS A 253 -2.26 15.32 12.03
N LYS A 254 -1.48 16.40 12.01
CA LYS A 254 -0.15 16.41 11.40
C LYS A 254 0.79 15.46 12.13
N ALA A 255 0.83 15.50 13.45
CA ALA A 255 1.65 14.57 14.25
C ALA A 255 1.31 13.11 13.94
N LEU A 256 0.01 12.76 13.86
CA LEU A 256 -0.43 11.41 13.51
C LEU A 256 0.06 10.99 12.12
N GLN A 257 -0.08 11.88 11.12
CA GLN A 257 0.40 11.61 9.75
C GLN A 257 1.91 11.43 9.70
N ILE A 258 2.70 12.35 10.26
CA ILE A 258 4.16 12.27 10.28
C ILE A 258 4.64 11.00 10.98
N CYS A 259 4.07 10.70 12.14
CA CYS A 259 4.48 9.52 12.88
C CYS A 259 4.14 8.23 12.13
N ALA A 260 2.97 8.14 11.48
CA ALA A 260 2.61 6.97 10.67
C ALA A 260 3.49 6.80 9.42
N ILE A 261 3.91 7.91 8.79
CA ILE A 261 4.81 7.89 7.63
C ILE A 261 6.20 7.34 8.02
N MET A 262 6.72 7.75 9.18
CA MET A 262 8.14 7.53 9.53
C MET A 262 8.39 6.37 10.51
N ASN A 263 7.34 5.84 11.16
CA ASN A 263 7.48 4.92 12.29
C ASN A 263 6.44 3.78 12.17
N LEU A 264 6.87 2.63 11.66
CA LEU A 264 5.98 1.53 11.31
C LEU A 264 5.85 0.46 12.40
N ASP A 265 6.75 0.45 13.38
CA ASP A 265 6.63 -0.39 14.56
C ASP A 265 5.98 0.36 15.73
N ARG A 266 5.39 -0.40 16.66
CA ARG A 266 4.63 0.15 17.78
C ARG A 266 5.47 1.05 18.68
N ALA A 267 6.73 0.70 18.93
CA ALA A 267 7.58 1.41 19.87
C ALA A 267 7.99 2.77 19.28
N SER A 268 8.46 2.79 18.03
CA SER A 268 8.84 4.03 17.34
C SER A 268 7.64 4.95 17.12
N TYR A 269 6.47 4.41 16.74
CA TYR A 269 5.26 5.20 16.54
C TYR A 269 4.80 5.87 17.84
N SER A 270 4.74 5.11 18.94
CA SER A 270 4.35 5.64 20.25
C SER A 270 5.34 6.70 20.75
N GLY A 271 6.64 6.45 20.56
CA GLY A 271 7.69 7.41 20.90
C GLY A 271 7.58 8.71 20.10
N CYS A 272 7.33 8.63 18.80
CA CYS A 272 7.11 9.79 17.94
C CYS A 272 5.91 10.62 18.39
N LEU A 273 4.77 9.98 18.68
CA LEU A 273 3.59 10.69 19.17
C LEU A 273 3.85 11.36 20.51
N GLN A 274 4.60 10.72 21.42
CA GLN A 274 4.96 11.32 22.69
C GLN A 274 5.85 12.56 22.51
N GLN A 275 6.72 12.60 21.50
CA GLN A 275 7.54 13.79 21.21
C GLN A 275 6.73 14.95 20.63
N HIS A 276 5.73 14.66 19.80
CA HIS A 276 4.90 15.68 19.16
C HIS A 276 3.72 16.16 20.02
N LEU A 277 3.11 15.24 20.78
CA LEU A 277 1.86 15.47 21.52
C LEU A 277 2.04 15.41 23.04
N GLY A 278 3.15 14.86 23.53
CA GLY A 278 3.47 14.84 24.94
C GLY A 278 3.83 16.25 25.43
N GLU A 279 3.17 16.67 26.49
CA GLU A 279 3.34 17.97 27.15
C GLU A 279 4.82 18.40 27.21
N ARG A 280 5.12 19.59 26.68
CA ARG A 280 6.25 20.36 27.21
C ARG A 280 5.97 20.50 28.70
N ARG A 281 6.62 19.68 29.54
CA ARG A 281 6.56 19.88 30.98
C ARG A 281 7.00 21.33 31.26
N PRO A 282 6.25 22.08 32.08
CA PRO A 282 6.57 23.46 32.41
C PRO A 282 7.97 23.61 33.02
#